data_AF-A0A0F8YKY6-F1
#
_entry.id   AF-A0A0F8YKY6-F1
#
_cell.length_a   1.000
_cell.length_b   1.000
_cell.length_c   1.000
_cell.angle_alpha   90.00
_cell.angle_beta   90.00
_cell.angle_gamma   90.00
#
_symmetry.space_group_name_H-M   'P 1'
#
loop_
_entity.id
_entity.type
_entity.pdbx_description
1 polymer ?
#
loop_
_entity_poly.entity_id
_entity_poly.type
_entity_poly.pdbx_seq_one_letter_code
_entity_poly.pdbx_strand_id
1 'polypeptide(L)' 'MMNRERDRLKRQFDGVIFDMDGTIVESMIDFEAIRAELGIEAGKGILETIESMPPSRRAEAHRKLLAHELSACRR' A
#
# COMPACT_ATOMS: atom_id res chain seq x y z
N MET A 1 -27.07 21.66 -41.37
CA MET A 1 -27.53 21.36 -40.00
C MET A 1 -27.04 19.97 -39.64
N MET A 2 -25.86 19.87 -38.99
CA MET A 2 -25.35 18.67 -38.29
C MET A 2 -23.99 19.02 -37.69
N ASN A 3 -24.00 19.79 -36.61
CA ASN A 3 -22.80 20.10 -35.82
C ASN A 3 -23.14 19.86 -34.35
N ARG A 4 -23.15 18.60 -33.89
CA ARG A 4 -23.41 18.27 -32.47
C ARG A 4 -22.73 17.03 -31.89
N GLU A 5 -21.88 16.28 -32.60
CA GLU A 5 -21.45 14.96 -32.07
C GLU A 5 -19.94 14.69 -32.00
N ARG A 6 -19.07 15.69 -32.14
CA ARG A 6 -17.61 15.43 -32.00
C ARG A 6 -16.83 16.38 -31.09
N ASP A 7 -17.52 17.14 -30.24
CA ASP A 7 -16.86 17.75 -29.07
C ASP A 7 -16.86 16.75 -27.92
N ARG A 8 -16.16 15.63 -28.16
CA ARG A 8 -15.81 14.67 -27.12
C ARG A 8 -14.80 15.38 -26.22
N LEU A 9 -15.30 16.10 -25.21
CA LEU A 9 -14.59 16.83 -24.14
C LEU A 9 -13.08 16.52 -24.13
N LYS A 10 -12.31 17.22 -24.97
CA LYS A 10 -10.85 17.22 -24.87
C LYS A 10 -10.56 18.00 -23.61
N ARG A 11 -10.48 17.30 -22.48
CA ARG A 11 -9.90 17.89 -21.27
C ARG A 11 -8.42 18.05 -21.52
N GLN A 12 -8.08 19.20 -22.09
CA GLN A 12 -6.73 19.64 -22.30
C GLN A 12 -6.32 20.32 -21.00
N PHE A 13 -5.54 19.61 -20.19
CA PHE A 13 -5.00 20.15 -18.95
C PHE A 13 -3.63 20.74 -19.26
N ASP A 14 -3.41 22.00 -18.89
CA ASP A 14 -2.10 22.66 -19.05
C ASP A 14 -1.07 22.15 -18.04
N GLY A 15 -1.52 21.45 -16.99
CA GLY A 15 -0.69 20.77 -16.01
C GLY A 15 -1.52 19.85 -15.12
N VAL A 16 -0.93 18.74 -14.70
CA VAL A 16 -1.53 17.78 -13.76
C VAL A 16 -0.51 17.52 -12.65
N ILE A 17 -0.96 17.64 -11.41
CA ILE A 17 -0.17 17.29 -10.23
C ILE A 17 -0.70 15.96 -9.72
N PHE A 18 0.20 15.00 -9.58
CA PHE A 18 -0.08 13.72 -8.96
C PHE A 18 0.55 13.70 -7.58
N ASP A 19 -0.14 13.07 -6.64
CA ASP A 19 0.51 12.58 -5.44
C ASP A 19 1.60 11.57 -5.83
N MET A 20 2.62 11.40 -5.00
CA MET A 20 3.75 10.53 -5.33
C MET A 20 3.47 9.09 -4.89
N ASP A 21 3.11 8.91 -3.62
CA ASP A 21 2.94 7.60 -3.01
C ASP A 21 1.57 7.00 -3.36
N GLY A 22 1.57 5.73 -3.81
CA GLY A 22 0.36 5.03 -4.23
C GLY A 22 -0.27 5.54 -5.54
N THR A 23 0.33 6.55 -6.18
CA THR A 23 -0.10 7.09 -7.48
C THR A 23 0.98 6.97 -8.55
N ILE A 24 2.23 7.32 -8.24
CA ILE A 24 3.37 7.17 -9.15
C ILE A 24 4.35 6.10 -8.66
N VAL A 25 4.49 5.95 -7.34
CA VAL A 25 5.41 5.00 -6.71
C VAL A 25 4.64 4.05 -5.80
N GLU A 26 4.91 2.75 -5.92
CA GLU A 26 4.47 1.75 -4.94
C GLU A 26 5.51 1.63 -3.82
N SER A 27 5.04 1.55 -2.57
CA SER A 27 5.91 1.33 -1.42
C SER A 27 6.59 -0.05 -1.51
N MET A 28 7.92 -0.08 -1.45
CA MET A 28 8.73 -1.32 -1.57
C MET A 28 8.73 -2.17 -0.28
N ILE A 29 7.56 -2.36 0.33
CA ILE A 29 7.41 -3.21 1.52
C ILE A 29 7.33 -4.67 1.08
N ASP A 30 8.24 -5.50 1.56
CA ASP A 30 8.24 -6.94 1.29
C ASP A 30 7.24 -7.66 2.22
N PHE A 31 6.01 -7.78 1.76
CA PHE A 31 4.94 -8.41 2.52
C PHE A 31 5.17 -9.92 2.74
N GLU A 32 5.87 -10.60 1.84
CA GLU A 32 6.17 -12.03 2.02
C GLU A 32 7.20 -12.23 3.14
N ALA A 33 8.23 -11.38 3.22
CA ALA A 33 9.18 -11.40 4.32
C ALA A 33 8.50 -11.11 5.67
N ILE A 34 7.59 -10.13 5.72
CA ILE A 34 6.82 -9.82 6.93
C ILE A 34 5.97 -11.03 7.37
N ARG A 35 5.24 -11.66 6.43
CA ARG A 35 4.44 -12.86 6.73
C ARG A 35 5.29 -13.97 7.30
N ALA A 36 6.43 -14.26 6.67
CA ALA A 36 7.34 -15.31 7.10
C ALA A 36 7.87 -15.06 8.52
N GLU A 37 8.28 -13.82 8.83
CA GLU A 37 8.79 -13.47 10.16
C GLU A 37 7.72 -13.53 11.26
N LEU A 38 6.48 -13.15 10.93
CA LEU A 38 5.35 -13.18 11.86
C LEU A 38 4.69 -14.56 11.97
N GLY A 39 5.10 -15.54 11.15
CA GLY A 39 4.46 -16.86 11.08
C GLY A 39 3.02 -16.82 10.55
N ILE A 40 2.72 -15.86 9.67
CA ILE A 40 1.41 -15.69 9.05
C ILE A 40 1.35 -16.49 7.76
N GLU A 41 0.29 -17.28 7.57
CA GLU A 41 0.10 -18.04 6.33
C GLU A 41 -0.03 -17.11 5.11
N ALA A 42 0.46 -17.59 3.96
CA ALA A 42 0.33 -16.88 2.70
C ALA A 42 -1.14 -16.55 2.38
N GLY A 43 -1.38 -15.34 1.90
CA GLY A 43 -2.72 -14.86 1.53
C GLY A 43 -3.62 -14.39 2.68
N LYS A 44 -3.24 -14.56 3.96
CA LYS A 44 -4.00 -13.97 5.09
C LYS A 44 -3.72 -12.48 5.26
N GLY A 45 -4.64 -11.68 5.77
CA GLY A 45 -4.35 -10.27 6.08
C GLY A 45 -3.37 -10.13 7.24
N ILE A 46 -2.33 -9.29 7.11
CA ILE A 46 -1.28 -9.15 8.15
C ILE A 46 -1.86 -8.52 9.40
N LEU A 47 -2.53 -7.38 9.25
CA LEU A 47 -3.09 -6.62 10.37
C LEU A 47 -4.18 -7.39 11.09
N GLU A 48 -5.09 -8.01 10.33
CA GLU A 48 -6.18 -8.85 10.84
C GLU A 48 -5.62 -10.05 11.62
N THR A 49 -4.53 -10.66 11.12
CA THR A 49 -3.88 -11.76 11.83
C THR A 49 -3.24 -11.29 13.13
N ILE A 50 -2.55 -10.15 13.13
CA ILE A 50 -1.95 -9.55 14.34
C ILE A 50 -3.03 -9.20 15.38
N GLU A 51 -4.16 -8.64 14.96
CA GLU A 51 -5.29 -8.32 15.84
C GLU A 51 -5.88 -9.57 16.50
N SER A 52 -5.90 -10.71 15.80
CA SER A 52 -6.35 -11.99 16.35
C SER A 52 -5.38 -12.63 17.35
N MET A 53 -4.13 -12.17 17.43
CA MET A 53 -3.12 -12.75 18.32
C MET A 53 -3.37 -12.39 19.80
N PRO A 54 -2.89 -13.21 20.77
CA PRO A 54 -2.86 -12.85 22.17
C PRO A 54 -2.08 -11.54 22.42
N PRO A 55 -2.45 -10.73 23.44
CA PRO A 55 -1.84 -9.40 23.66
C PRO A 55 -0.31 -9.39 23.72
N SER A 56 0.30 -10.41 24.35
CA SER A 56 1.76 -10.54 24.45
C SER A 56 2.43 -10.72 23.09
N ARG A 57 1.84 -11.52 22.19
CA ARG A 57 2.35 -11.75 20.83
C ARG A 57 2.04 -10.58 19.90
N ARG A 58 0.89 -9.93 20.08
CA ARG A 58 0.48 -8.77 19.27
C ARG A 58 1.47 -7.62 19.38
N ALA A 59 1.91 -7.30 20.59
CA ALA A 59 2.90 -6.24 20.81
C ALA A 59 4.23 -6.53 20.11
N GLU A 60 4.70 -7.77 20.18
CA GLU A 60 5.92 -8.19 19.47
C GLU A 60 5.74 -8.12 17.95
N ALA A 61 4.60 -8.57 17.43
CA ALA A 61 4.30 -8.54 16.00
C ALA A 61 4.23 -7.11 15.44
N HIS A 62 3.61 -6.16 16.16
CA HIS A 62 3.62 -4.75 15.77
C HIS A 62 5.03 -4.17 15.75
N ARG A 63 5.89 -4.54 16.71
CA ARG A 63 7.28 -4.07 16.74
C ARG A 63 8.07 -4.57 15.53
N LYS A 64 7.86 -5.82 15.12
CA LYS A 64 8.48 -6.39 13.91
C LYS A 64 7.96 -5.72 12.64
N LEU A 65 6.65 -5.54 12.52
CA LEU A 65 6.02 -4.83 11.40
C LEU A 65 6.58 -3.42 11.25
N LEU A 66 6.65 -2.65 12.34
CA LEU A 66 7.21 -1.29 12.34
C LEU A 66 8.69 -1.26 11.89
N ALA A 67 9.48 -2.28 12.24
CA ALA A 67 10.87 -2.36 11.80
C ALA A 67 10.99 -2.52 10.28
N HIS A 68 10.09 -3.29 9.65
CA HIS A 68 10.03 -3.43 8.20
C HIS A 68 9.62 -2.11 7.53
N GLU A 69 8.61 -1.42 8.07
CA GLU A 69 8.16 -0.11 7.57
C GLU A 69 9.30 0.92 7.60
N LEU A 70 10.00 1.02 8.74
CA LEU A 70 11.14 1.93 8.88
C LEU A 70 12.32 1.58 7.98
N SER A 71 12.54 0.29 7.71
CA SER A 71 13.57 -0.14 6.76
C SER A 71 13.22 0.25 5.33
N ALA A 72 11.93 0.20 4.96
CA ALA A 72 11.48 0.59 3.62
C ALA A 72 11.66 2.10 3.38
N CYS A 73 11.48 2.95 4.39
CA CYS A 73 11.70 4.40 4.27
C CYS A 73 13.18 4.82 4.13
N ARG A 74 14.14 3.93 4.42
CA ARG A 74 15.58 4.24 4.45
C ARG A 74 16.32 3.82 3.18
N ARG A 75 15.64 3.20 2.21
CA ARG A 75 16.22 2.75 0.93
C ARG A 75 15.82 3.69 -0.19
#